data_AF-A0A7K3QK51-F1
#
_entry.id   AF-A0A7K3QK51-F1
#
_cell.length_a   1.000
_cell.length_b   1.000
_cell.length_c   1.000
_cell.angle_alpha   90.00
_cell.angle_beta   90.00
_cell.angle_gamma   90.00
#
_symmetry.space_group_name_H-M   'P 1'
#
loop_
_entity.id
_entity.type
_entity.pdbx_description
1 polymer ?
#
loop_
_entity_poly.entity_id
_entity_poly.type
_entity_poly.pdbx_seq_one_letter_code
_entity_poly.pdbx_strand_id
1 'polypeptide(L)'
;MYVAGGSAGIPPGRYQKLFGGWRKKVGASRTRRVNVLSGLPVPRSSGMLGCRVVDPFGAPLQYADIVVTDRAGRTVATGQTDANGCFFASVVAGEQRIAVTCEGFSPKHVLTAVVEDEYTAVGDFMLEVSTPPQLPEPGDWEIDPTHTQIGFTARHIGLARIHGRFNNFAGEVRVAERMENSSLHVVIDAASIDTNVQMRDRHLRSADFLNVENFPTLEFYGERFVHRGGRRWDVMGALTLHGVTRSVTLETRYLGLGRGLEGQTRAACRATTELHREDFTLTWQSMVAQGIAVVGSSISIDMDIQIVPKG
;
A
#
# COMPACT_ATOMS: atom_id res chain seq x y z
N MET A 1 23.68 53.94 39.80
CA MET A 1 23.60 55.12 38.91
C MET A 1 22.38 54.86 38.03
N TYR A 2 21.15 55.22 38.46
CA TYR A 2 20.40 56.42 38.01
C TYR A 2 20.71 56.75 36.53
N VAL A 3 19.73 56.79 35.61
CA VAL A 3 18.69 57.83 35.55
C VAL A 3 17.44 57.34 34.78
N ALA A 4 16.29 57.80 35.29
CA ALA A 4 14.94 57.69 34.73
C ALA A 4 14.57 58.91 33.87
N GLY A 5 13.46 58.83 33.14
CA GLY A 5 12.70 60.01 32.66
C GLY A 5 12.61 60.09 31.13
N GLY A 6 11.48 60.40 30.50
CA GLY A 6 10.22 60.89 31.07
C GLY A 6 9.11 60.86 30.03
N SER A 7 7.89 60.83 30.54
CA SER A 7 6.65 61.10 29.84
C SER A 7 6.48 62.60 29.62
N ALA A 8 5.87 62.97 28.49
CA ALA A 8 5.21 64.27 28.33
C ALA A 8 4.01 64.10 27.38
N GLY A 9 2.81 64.20 27.94
CA GLY A 9 1.59 64.51 27.18
C GLY A 9 1.34 66.01 27.13
N ILE A 10 0.10 66.39 26.74
CA ILE A 10 -0.59 67.71 26.72
C ILE A 10 -0.83 68.21 25.26
N PRO A 11 -2.02 68.74 24.87
CA PRO A 11 -3.43 68.43 25.17
C PRO A 11 -4.36 68.53 23.92
N PRO A 12 -5.71 68.33 24.03
CA PRO A 12 -6.64 68.42 22.91
C PRO A 12 -7.31 69.81 22.81
N GLY A 13 -7.58 70.28 21.59
CA GLY A 13 -8.30 71.56 21.41
C GLY A 13 -8.80 71.83 20.00
N ARG A 14 -10.12 71.72 19.84
CA ARG A 14 -11.03 72.50 18.97
C ARG A 14 -10.67 72.64 17.48
N TYR A 15 -11.53 72.09 16.62
CA TYR A 15 -12.39 72.89 15.73
C TYR A 15 -13.58 72.01 15.31
N GLN A 16 -14.80 72.42 15.68
CA GLN A 16 -16.04 71.80 15.26
C GLN A 16 -16.88 72.84 14.50
N LYS A 17 -17.45 72.37 13.39
CA LYS A 17 -18.57 72.90 12.60
C LYS A 17 -18.28 74.05 11.65
N LEU A 18 -18.49 73.79 10.36
CA LEU A 18 -19.46 74.49 9.50
C LEU A 18 -19.89 73.51 8.37
N PHE A 19 -21.19 73.17 8.36
CA PHE A 19 -22.12 72.63 7.32
C PHE A 19 -21.57 71.91 6.05
N GLY A 20 -22.11 70.80 5.56
CA GLY A 20 -23.33 70.04 5.86
C GLY A 20 -23.58 68.99 4.76
N GLY A 21 -24.30 67.92 5.12
CA GLY A 21 -25.13 67.11 4.22
C GLY A 21 -24.42 66.20 3.19
N TRP A 22 -24.32 64.90 3.51
CA TRP A 22 -24.72 63.81 2.60
C TRP A 22 -24.71 62.47 3.35
N ARG A 23 -25.89 62.02 3.79
CA ARG A 23 -26.11 60.62 4.19
C ARG A 23 -26.23 59.79 2.91
N LYS A 24 -25.15 59.13 2.49
CA LYS A 24 -25.26 57.97 1.59
C LYS A 24 -25.31 56.70 2.44
N LYS A 25 -26.42 55.96 2.28
CA LYS A 25 -26.61 54.60 2.80
C LYS A 25 -25.43 53.74 2.34
N VAL A 26 -24.67 53.20 3.29
CA VAL A 26 -23.75 52.09 3.03
C VAL A 26 -24.63 50.86 2.82
N GLY A 27 -24.94 50.56 1.57
CA GLY A 27 -25.50 49.28 1.19
C GLY A 27 -24.45 48.20 1.46
N ALA A 28 -24.83 47.16 2.19
CA ALA A 28 -24.02 45.97 2.37
C ALA A 28 -23.62 45.43 0.98
N SER A 29 -22.34 45.55 0.65
CA SER A 29 -21.76 44.90 -0.52
C SER A 29 -21.80 43.40 -0.28
N ARG A 30 -22.83 42.74 -0.81
CA ARG A 30 -22.85 41.28 -1.00
C ARG A 30 -21.71 40.95 -1.95
N THR A 31 -20.59 40.49 -1.41
CA THR A 31 -19.55 39.84 -2.20
C THR A 31 -20.20 38.63 -2.88
N ARG A 32 -20.50 38.75 -4.18
CA ARG A 32 -20.94 37.62 -5.01
C ARG A 32 -19.86 36.55 -4.88
N ARG A 33 -20.20 35.38 -4.32
CA ARG A 33 -19.39 34.17 -4.52
C ARG A 33 -19.32 33.95 -6.03
N VAL A 34 -18.16 34.15 -6.62
CA VAL A 34 -17.92 33.78 -8.01
C VAL A 34 -17.93 32.25 -8.03
N ASN A 35 -18.86 31.65 -8.77
CA ASN A 35 -18.89 30.21 -8.94
C ASN A 35 -17.68 29.84 -9.81
N VAL A 36 -16.62 29.34 -9.16
CA VAL A 36 -15.31 29.04 -9.77
C VAL A 36 -15.43 28.00 -10.90
N LEU A 37 -16.56 27.29 -10.96
CA LEU A 37 -16.87 26.28 -11.97
C LEU A 37 -17.52 26.80 -13.27
N SER A 38 -17.81 28.10 -13.38
CA SER A 38 -18.57 28.64 -14.53
C SER A 38 -17.94 28.42 -15.92
N GLY A 39 -16.73 27.85 -16.01
CA GLY A 39 -16.06 27.46 -17.25
C GLY A 39 -15.76 25.96 -17.42
N LEU A 40 -16.10 25.09 -16.47
CA LEU A 40 -15.82 23.65 -16.56
C LEU A 40 -17.09 22.86 -16.94
N PRO A 41 -17.08 22.05 -18.01
CA PRO A 41 -18.24 21.26 -18.39
C PRO A 41 -18.40 20.08 -17.42
N VAL A 42 -19.29 20.22 -16.45
CA VAL A 42 -19.74 19.12 -15.60
C VAL A 42 -20.96 18.46 -16.26
N PRO A 43 -21.06 17.12 -16.34
CA PRO A 43 -22.25 16.46 -16.86
C PRO A 43 -23.50 16.89 -16.10
N ARG A 44 -24.64 17.04 -16.81
CA ARG A 44 -25.95 17.29 -16.16
C ARG A 44 -26.20 16.20 -15.11
N SER A 45 -26.68 16.54 -13.92
CA SER A 45 -26.76 15.72 -12.69
C SER A 45 -25.46 15.48 -11.89
N SER A 46 -24.34 16.12 -12.24
CA SER A 46 -23.08 16.02 -11.50
C SER A 46 -22.68 17.33 -10.84
N GLY A 47 -21.88 17.26 -9.79
CA GLY A 47 -21.20 18.38 -9.15
C GLY A 47 -19.69 18.15 -9.10
N MET A 48 -18.93 19.19 -8.79
CA MET A 48 -17.48 19.10 -8.61
C MET A 48 -17.15 18.92 -7.14
N LEU A 49 -16.41 17.86 -6.82
CA LEU A 49 -15.91 17.58 -5.48
C LEU A 49 -14.43 17.94 -5.43
N GLY A 50 -14.00 18.60 -4.37
CA GLY A 50 -12.60 18.91 -4.12
C GLY A 50 -12.19 18.70 -2.67
N CYS A 51 -11.00 18.15 -2.47
CA CYS A 51 -10.39 18.01 -1.16
C CYS A 51 -8.90 18.26 -1.18
N ARG A 52 -8.34 18.54 0.00
CA ARG A 52 -6.89 18.58 0.22
C ARG A 52 -6.54 17.59 1.32
N VAL A 53 -5.48 16.82 1.15
CA VAL A 53 -5.00 15.83 2.12
C VAL A 53 -3.71 16.35 2.73
N VAL A 54 -3.64 16.33 4.05
CA VAL A 54 -2.50 16.86 4.82
C VAL A 54 -2.09 15.89 5.93
N ASP A 55 -0.84 15.99 6.36
CA ASP A 55 -0.35 15.31 7.56
C ASP A 55 -0.79 16.05 8.85
N PRO A 56 -0.51 15.52 10.06
CA PRO A 56 -0.85 16.19 11.32
C PRO A 56 -0.20 17.56 11.53
N PHE A 57 0.84 17.89 10.76
CA PHE A 57 1.53 19.17 10.79
C PHE A 57 1.01 20.15 9.71
N GLY A 58 0.03 19.73 8.91
CA GLY A 58 -0.57 20.52 7.84
C GLY A 58 0.21 20.51 6.52
N ALA A 59 1.25 19.68 6.39
CA ALA A 59 1.99 19.53 5.14
C ALA A 59 1.17 18.71 4.13
N PRO A 60 1.18 19.06 2.83
CA PRO A 60 0.41 18.35 1.82
C PRO A 60 0.93 16.93 1.61
N LEU A 61 0.00 15.96 1.57
CA LEU A 61 0.31 14.57 1.25
C LEU A 61 0.09 14.33 -0.23
N GLN A 62 1.18 14.23 -0.99
CA GLN A 62 1.20 13.88 -2.41
C GLN A 62 0.96 12.38 -2.61
N TYR A 63 0.35 12.02 -3.75
CA TYR A 63 0.09 10.63 -4.12
C TYR A 63 -0.77 9.84 -3.12
N ALA A 64 -1.56 10.51 -2.29
CA ALA A 64 -2.57 9.87 -1.47
C ALA A 64 -3.69 9.38 -2.39
N ASP A 65 -4.01 8.09 -2.33
CA ASP A 65 -5.07 7.49 -3.10
C ASP A 65 -6.44 7.93 -2.57
N ILE A 66 -7.30 8.34 -3.49
CA ILE A 66 -8.67 8.78 -3.25
C ILE A 66 -9.61 7.84 -3.98
N VAL A 67 -10.61 7.34 -3.25
CA VAL A 67 -11.73 6.58 -3.81
C VAL A 67 -13.03 7.26 -3.37
N VAL A 68 -13.86 7.63 -4.34
CA VAL A 68 -15.20 8.16 -4.09
C VAL A 68 -16.23 7.11 -4.46
N THR A 69 -17.12 6.78 -3.52
CA THR A 69 -18.19 5.81 -3.72
C THR A 69 -19.55 6.41 -3.44
N ASP A 70 -20.56 6.03 -4.23
CA ASP A 70 -21.95 6.42 -4.00
C ASP A 70 -22.58 5.63 -2.82
N ARG A 71 -23.84 5.96 -2.50
CA ARG A 71 -24.63 5.26 -1.46
C ARG A 71 -24.84 3.76 -1.73
N ALA A 72 -24.77 3.33 -2.99
CA ALA A 72 -24.85 1.92 -3.36
C ALA A 72 -23.49 1.20 -3.22
N GLY A 73 -22.43 1.91 -2.80
CA GLY A 73 -21.08 1.38 -2.67
C GLY A 73 -20.32 1.29 -3.99
N ARG A 74 -20.86 1.84 -5.09
CA ARG A 74 -20.21 1.83 -6.39
C ARG A 74 -19.14 2.92 -6.44
N THR A 75 -17.98 2.59 -6.97
CA THR A 75 -16.92 3.59 -7.19
C THR A 75 -17.32 4.52 -8.33
N VAL A 76 -17.40 5.82 -8.04
CA VAL A 76 -17.80 6.87 -9.00
C VAL A 76 -16.63 7.76 -9.42
N ALA A 77 -15.56 7.80 -8.63
CA ALA A 77 -14.28 8.42 -9.01
C ALA A 77 -13.12 7.80 -8.25
N THR A 78 -11.95 7.77 -8.86
CA THR A 78 -10.68 7.43 -8.21
C THR A 78 -9.60 8.37 -8.70
N GLY A 79 -8.51 8.48 -7.93
CA GLY A 79 -7.29 9.15 -8.36
C GLY A 79 -6.35 9.35 -7.21
N GLN A 80 -5.34 10.18 -7.42
CA GLN A 80 -4.33 10.51 -6.43
C GLN A 80 -4.28 12.02 -6.21
N THR A 81 -3.86 12.42 -5.03
CA THR A 81 -3.56 13.83 -4.76
C THR A 81 -2.36 14.30 -5.56
N ASP A 82 -2.41 15.55 -6.00
CA ASP A 82 -1.30 16.22 -6.65
C ASP A 82 -0.17 16.58 -5.66
N ALA A 83 0.86 17.29 -6.15
CA ALA A 83 1.98 17.75 -5.33
C ALA A 83 1.58 18.71 -4.18
N ASN A 84 0.38 19.31 -4.25
CA ASN A 84 -0.18 20.18 -3.21
C ASN A 84 -1.17 19.44 -2.29
N GLY A 85 -1.27 18.12 -2.42
CA GLY A 85 -2.21 17.30 -1.67
C GLY A 85 -3.65 17.45 -2.14
N CYS A 86 -3.91 18.07 -3.29
CA CYS A 86 -5.26 18.35 -3.77
C CYS A 86 -5.78 17.23 -4.68
N PHE A 87 -7.08 16.95 -4.58
CA PHE A 87 -7.80 16.07 -5.50
C PHE A 87 -9.13 16.72 -5.89
N PHE A 88 -9.49 16.58 -7.17
CA PHE A 88 -10.76 17.08 -7.71
C PHE A 88 -11.40 16.04 -8.63
N ALA A 89 -12.72 15.88 -8.54
CA ALA A 89 -13.48 15.02 -9.43
C ALA A 89 -14.90 15.51 -9.65
N SER A 90 -15.40 15.36 -10.87
CA SER A 90 -16.83 15.46 -11.16
C SER A 90 -17.51 14.16 -10.74
N VAL A 91 -18.51 14.23 -9.87
CA VAL A 91 -19.28 13.06 -9.42
C VAL A 91 -20.77 13.37 -9.43
N VAL A 92 -21.59 12.34 -9.55
CA VAL A 92 -23.06 12.48 -9.54
C VAL A 92 -23.50 13.14 -8.24
N ALA A 93 -24.45 14.07 -8.33
CA ALA A 93 -25.03 14.72 -7.17
C ALA A 93 -25.68 13.69 -6.22
N GLY A 94 -25.52 13.90 -4.92
CA GLY A 94 -25.97 13.00 -3.87
C GLY A 94 -24.94 12.78 -2.77
N GLU A 95 -25.26 11.88 -1.85
CA GLU A 95 -24.35 11.51 -0.77
C GLU A 95 -23.24 10.60 -1.29
N GLN A 96 -22.01 11.04 -1.10
CA GLN A 96 -20.79 10.38 -1.52
C GLN A 96 -19.94 10.05 -0.30
N ARG A 97 -19.29 8.89 -0.31
CA ARG A 97 -18.25 8.53 0.65
C ARG A 97 -16.89 8.71 -0.02
N ILE A 98 -16.00 9.47 0.60
CA ILE A 98 -14.61 9.62 0.17
C ILE A 98 -13.76 8.78 1.10
N ALA A 99 -12.93 7.92 0.54
CA ALA A 99 -11.87 7.19 1.23
C ALA A 99 -10.52 7.75 0.81
N VAL A 100 -9.69 8.07 1.79
CA VAL A 100 -8.32 8.56 1.59
C VAL A 100 -7.36 7.57 2.23
N THR A 101 -6.39 7.10 1.46
CA THR A 101 -5.30 6.24 1.94
C THR A 101 -3.96 6.80 1.51
N CYS A 102 -3.00 6.85 2.42
CA CYS A 102 -1.64 7.29 2.14
C CYS A 102 -0.65 6.40 2.91
N GLU A 103 0.53 6.15 2.33
CA GLU A 103 1.59 5.40 2.99
C GLU A 103 1.98 6.03 4.33
N GLY A 104 2.05 5.22 5.39
CA GLY A 104 2.41 5.68 6.73
C GLY A 104 1.30 6.38 7.50
N PHE A 105 0.09 6.48 6.94
CA PHE A 105 -1.07 7.12 7.59
C PHE A 105 -2.25 6.17 7.73
N SER A 106 -3.07 6.42 8.76
CA SER A 106 -4.32 5.70 8.98
C SER A 106 -5.36 6.13 7.93
N PRO A 107 -6.08 5.19 7.28
CA PRO A 107 -7.13 5.52 6.33
C PRO A 107 -8.20 6.42 6.96
N LYS A 108 -8.67 7.41 6.22
CA LYS A 108 -9.74 8.30 6.65
C LYS A 108 -10.89 8.25 5.66
N HIS A 109 -12.12 8.24 6.19
CA HIS A 109 -13.32 8.27 5.38
C HIS A 109 -14.22 9.42 5.81
N VAL A 110 -14.91 10.05 4.87
CA VAL A 110 -15.94 11.06 5.16
C VAL A 110 -17.13 10.88 4.24
N LEU A 111 -18.32 11.20 4.75
CA LEU A 111 -19.52 11.36 3.94
C LEU A 111 -19.69 12.84 3.60
N THR A 112 -20.01 13.13 2.34
CA THR A 112 -20.29 14.49 1.88
C THR A 112 -21.43 14.49 0.87
N ALA A 113 -22.23 15.55 0.87
CA ALA A 113 -23.27 15.73 -0.13
C ALA A 113 -22.73 16.59 -1.28
N VAL A 114 -22.72 16.01 -2.49
CA VAL A 114 -22.39 16.73 -3.71
C VAL A 114 -23.67 17.28 -4.32
N VAL A 115 -23.66 18.56 -4.67
CA VAL A 115 -24.82 19.26 -5.25
C VAL A 115 -24.59 19.43 -6.74
N GLU A 116 -25.65 19.27 -7.53
CA GLU A 116 -25.61 19.43 -8.99
C GLU A 116 -25.16 20.85 -9.36
N ASP A 117 -24.27 20.96 -10.36
CA ASP A 117 -23.72 22.21 -10.89
C ASP A 117 -23.00 23.10 -9.83
N GLU A 118 -22.63 22.53 -8.69
CA GLU A 118 -21.92 23.23 -7.61
C GLU A 118 -20.55 22.61 -7.28
N TYR A 119 -19.70 23.43 -6.64
CA TYR A 119 -18.43 22.99 -6.07
C TYR A 119 -18.60 22.65 -4.60
N THR A 120 -18.41 21.38 -4.25
CA THR A 120 -18.37 20.88 -2.89
C THR A 120 -16.92 20.85 -2.39
N ALA A 121 -16.55 21.86 -1.62
CA ALA A 121 -15.28 21.89 -0.89
C ALA A 121 -15.38 21.01 0.37
N VAL A 122 -14.75 19.85 0.35
CA VAL A 122 -14.76 18.92 1.50
C VAL A 122 -13.83 19.40 2.62
N GLY A 123 -12.83 20.21 2.27
CA GLY A 123 -11.83 20.73 3.19
C GLY A 123 -10.60 19.84 3.33
N ASP A 124 -9.87 20.05 4.43
CA ASP A 124 -8.63 19.34 4.71
C ASP A 124 -8.88 17.98 5.37
N PHE A 125 -8.44 16.92 4.71
CA PHE A 125 -8.27 15.59 5.28
C PHE A 125 -6.91 15.52 5.96
N MET A 126 -6.86 15.96 7.22
CA MET A 126 -5.73 15.64 8.08
C MET A 126 -5.75 14.14 8.37
N LEU A 127 -4.74 13.42 7.89
CA LEU A 127 -4.54 12.01 8.19
C LEU A 127 -3.67 11.86 9.43
N GLU A 128 -4.00 10.89 10.27
CA GLU A 128 -3.20 10.53 11.43
C GLU A 128 -2.09 9.57 11.03
N VAL A 129 -0.88 9.71 11.61
CA VAL A 129 0.20 8.75 11.40
C VAL A 129 -0.28 7.36 11.82
N SER A 130 -0.08 6.36 10.97
CA SER A 130 -0.41 4.99 11.34
C SER A 130 0.57 4.53 12.41
N THR A 131 0.08 4.12 13.57
CA THR A 131 0.91 3.40 14.54
C THR A 131 1.36 2.09 13.88
N PRO A 132 2.67 1.88 13.65
CA PRO A 132 3.14 0.62 13.12
C PRO A 132 2.75 -0.49 14.12
N PRO A 133 2.30 -1.67 13.64
CA PRO A 133 2.04 -2.79 14.55
C PRO A 133 3.30 -3.14 15.34
N GLN A 134 3.13 -3.61 16.57
CA GLN A 134 4.23 -4.15 17.36
C GLN A 134 4.92 -5.26 16.56
N LEU A 135 6.24 -5.14 16.44
CA LEU A 135 7.08 -6.13 15.77
C LEU A 135 7.35 -7.32 16.69
N PRO A 136 7.76 -8.48 16.15
CA PRO A 136 8.19 -9.60 16.97
C PRO A 136 9.36 -9.20 17.87
N GLU A 137 9.39 -9.74 19.08
CA GLU A 137 10.52 -9.54 19.99
C GLU A 137 11.82 -10.13 19.39
N PRO A 138 12.99 -9.52 19.67
CA PRO A 138 14.27 -10.07 19.25
C PRO A 138 14.45 -11.52 19.73
N GLY A 139 14.99 -12.36 18.85
CA GLY A 139 15.17 -13.78 19.11
C GLY A 139 15.08 -14.62 17.85
N ASP A 140 15.16 -15.94 18.03
CA ASP A 140 15.03 -16.90 16.93
C ASP A 140 13.56 -17.34 16.83
N TRP A 141 13.05 -17.33 15.60
CA TRP A 141 11.70 -17.72 15.23
C TRP A 141 11.78 -18.78 14.13
N GLU A 142 10.75 -19.59 14.01
CA GLU A 142 10.63 -20.59 12.95
C GLU A 142 9.31 -20.44 12.20
N ILE A 143 9.32 -20.75 10.90
CA ILE A 143 8.11 -20.84 10.08
C ILE A 143 7.27 -21.99 10.61
N ASP A 144 5.99 -21.72 10.88
CA ASP A 144 4.99 -22.75 11.16
C ASP A 144 4.47 -23.31 9.83
N PRO A 145 4.85 -24.55 9.42
CA PRO A 145 4.45 -25.09 8.13
C PRO A 145 2.94 -25.39 8.04
N THR A 146 2.26 -25.54 9.17
CA THR A 146 0.80 -25.83 9.20
C THR A 146 -0.02 -24.57 8.89
N HIS A 147 0.54 -23.39 9.14
CA HIS A 147 -0.14 -22.10 8.96
C HIS A 147 0.56 -21.19 7.95
N THR A 148 1.44 -21.77 7.13
CA THR A 148 2.16 -21.08 6.07
C THR A 148 1.81 -21.71 4.72
N GLN A 149 1.71 -20.89 3.68
CA GLN A 149 1.51 -21.33 2.31
C GLN A 149 2.53 -20.66 1.40
N ILE A 150 3.18 -21.44 0.54
CA ILE A 150 4.03 -20.94 -0.55
C ILE A 150 3.33 -21.26 -1.88
N GLY A 151 2.59 -20.29 -2.40
CA GLY A 151 1.84 -20.39 -3.63
C GLY A 151 2.55 -19.75 -4.83
N PHE A 152 2.29 -20.28 -6.01
CA PHE A 152 2.69 -19.68 -7.26
C PHE A 152 1.58 -19.72 -8.30
N THR A 153 1.61 -18.77 -9.23
CA THR A 153 0.70 -18.70 -10.37
C THR A 153 1.47 -18.49 -11.66
N ALA A 154 1.31 -19.41 -12.60
CA ALA A 154 1.85 -19.31 -13.96
C ALA A 154 0.73 -19.02 -14.95
N ARG A 155 1.03 -18.29 -16.04
CA ARG A 155 0.08 -18.08 -17.14
C ARG A 155 0.23 -19.18 -18.19
N HIS A 156 -0.88 -19.79 -18.57
CA HIS A 156 -0.96 -20.75 -19.67
C HIS A 156 -1.50 -20.05 -20.91
N ILE A 157 -0.69 -19.98 -21.98
CA ILE A 157 -0.99 -19.34 -23.29
C ILE A 157 -1.58 -17.92 -23.19
N GLY A 158 -1.24 -17.18 -22.12
CA GLY A 158 -1.78 -15.84 -21.83
C GLY A 158 -3.26 -15.80 -21.43
N LEU A 159 -3.97 -16.92 -21.47
CA LEU A 159 -5.43 -17.00 -21.24
C LEU A 159 -5.77 -17.53 -19.85
N ALA A 160 -5.24 -18.70 -19.49
CA ALA A 160 -5.58 -19.39 -18.24
C ALA A 160 -4.48 -19.24 -17.18
N ARG A 161 -4.84 -19.41 -15.91
CA ARG A 161 -3.91 -19.43 -14.78
C ARG A 161 -3.73 -20.86 -14.29
N ILE A 162 -2.48 -21.26 -14.10
CA ILE A 162 -2.10 -22.49 -13.42
C ILE A 162 -1.67 -22.09 -12.02
N HIS A 163 -2.40 -22.57 -11.02
CA HIS A 163 -2.04 -22.41 -9.62
C HIS A 163 -1.26 -23.64 -9.17
N GLY A 164 -0.23 -23.41 -8.37
CA GLY A 164 0.48 -24.45 -7.67
C GLY A 164 1.03 -23.96 -6.34
N ARG A 165 1.62 -24.89 -5.60
CA ARG A 165 2.21 -24.63 -4.28
C ARG A 165 3.33 -25.62 -4.00
N PHE A 166 4.13 -25.31 -2.99
CA PHE A 166 5.04 -26.27 -2.35
C PHE A 166 4.47 -26.66 -0.99
N ASN A 167 4.42 -27.96 -0.72
CA ASN A 167 3.80 -28.50 0.49
C ASN A 167 4.79 -28.83 1.61
N ASN A 168 6.10 -28.86 1.33
CA ASN A 168 7.13 -29.20 2.31
C ASN A 168 8.24 -28.14 2.29
N PHE A 169 8.42 -27.48 3.41
CA PHE A 169 9.41 -26.43 3.61
C PHE A 169 9.66 -26.23 5.10
N ALA A 170 10.80 -25.64 5.42
CA ALA A 170 11.16 -25.17 6.74
C ALA A 170 11.84 -23.81 6.61
N GLY A 171 11.81 -23.01 7.66
CA GLY A 171 12.58 -21.78 7.68
C GLY A 171 12.74 -21.21 9.06
N GLU A 172 13.82 -20.45 9.22
CA GLU A 172 14.18 -19.79 10.46
C GLU A 172 14.33 -18.29 10.21
N VAL A 173 13.89 -17.48 11.17
CA VAL A 173 13.99 -16.03 11.15
C VAL A 173 14.68 -15.60 12.44
N ARG A 174 15.83 -14.97 12.32
CA ARG A 174 16.50 -14.30 13.43
C ARG A 174 16.06 -12.85 13.45
N VAL A 175 15.24 -12.49 14.43
CA VAL A 175 14.80 -11.12 14.68
C VAL A 175 15.85 -10.43 15.55
N ALA A 176 16.48 -9.38 15.01
CA ALA A 176 17.42 -8.57 15.75
C ALA A 176 16.72 -7.40 16.46
N GLU A 177 17.42 -6.71 17.37
CA GLU A 177 16.96 -5.48 18.03
C GLU A 177 16.48 -4.42 17.05
N ARG A 178 17.13 -4.36 15.88
CA ARG A 178 16.72 -3.55 14.74
C ARG A 178 16.38 -4.49 13.60
N MET A 179 15.16 -4.37 13.07
CA MET A 179 14.69 -5.25 11.99
C MET A 179 15.60 -5.24 10.77
N GLU A 180 16.24 -4.10 10.47
CA GLU A 180 17.18 -3.99 9.35
C GLU A 180 18.39 -4.94 9.45
N ASN A 181 18.71 -5.42 10.65
CA ASN A 181 19.80 -6.35 10.94
C ASN A 181 19.30 -7.80 11.14
N SER A 182 18.00 -8.06 10.94
CA SER A 182 17.43 -9.39 11.00
C SER A 182 17.85 -10.21 9.78
N SER A 183 17.77 -11.53 9.90
CA SER A 183 18.05 -12.45 8.81
C SER A 183 17.04 -13.59 8.77
N LEU A 184 16.87 -14.22 7.62
CA LEU A 184 16.07 -15.43 7.50
C LEU A 184 16.68 -16.42 6.52
N HIS A 185 16.37 -17.69 6.71
CA HIS A 185 16.73 -18.76 5.80
C HIS A 185 15.53 -19.70 5.64
N VAL A 186 15.12 -19.94 4.39
CA VAL A 186 14.04 -20.86 4.04
C VAL A 186 14.56 -21.91 3.10
N VAL A 187 14.23 -23.17 3.38
CA VAL A 187 14.50 -24.34 2.53
C VAL A 187 13.16 -24.94 2.12
N ILE A 188 12.95 -25.10 0.82
CA ILE A 188 11.75 -25.68 0.23
C ILE A 188 12.14 -26.96 -0.49
N ASP A 189 11.45 -28.06 -0.21
CA ASP A 189 11.61 -29.32 -0.94
C ASP A 189 10.99 -29.17 -2.33
N ALA A 190 11.84 -29.23 -3.35
CA ALA A 190 11.44 -29.07 -4.76
C ALA A 190 10.47 -30.17 -5.21
N ALA A 191 10.58 -31.38 -4.64
CA ALA A 191 9.69 -32.49 -4.96
C ALA A 191 8.27 -32.28 -4.39
N SER A 192 8.09 -31.37 -3.44
CA SER A 192 6.78 -31.07 -2.85
C SER A 192 5.85 -30.21 -3.73
N ILE A 193 6.30 -29.84 -4.93
CA ILE A 193 5.50 -29.11 -5.91
C ILE A 193 4.19 -29.84 -6.21
N ASP A 194 3.09 -29.10 -6.17
CA ASP A 194 1.74 -29.60 -6.38
C ASP A 194 0.90 -28.56 -7.13
N THR A 195 0.47 -28.94 -8.32
CA THR A 195 -0.42 -28.17 -9.18
C THR A 195 -1.80 -28.81 -9.32
N ASN A 196 -2.11 -29.77 -8.45
CA ASN A 196 -3.30 -30.62 -8.44
C ASN A 196 -3.46 -31.50 -9.69
N VAL A 197 -2.37 -31.72 -10.44
CA VAL A 197 -2.35 -32.54 -11.66
C VAL A 197 -1.10 -33.42 -11.64
N GLN A 198 -1.26 -34.67 -11.20
CA GLN A 198 -0.14 -35.60 -10.95
C GLN A 198 0.82 -35.76 -12.15
N MET A 199 0.29 -35.80 -13.37
CA MET A 199 1.11 -35.88 -14.58
C MET A 199 1.99 -34.63 -14.77
N ARG A 200 1.44 -33.45 -14.51
CA ARG A 200 2.19 -32.19 -14.58
C ARG A 200 3.22 -32.12 -13.46
N ASP A 201 2.86 -32.51 -12.25
CA ASP A 201 3.77 -32.50 -11.10
C ASP A 201 4.96 -33.44 -11.31
N ARG A 202 4.71 -34.64 -11.87
CA ARG A 202 5.78 -35.57 -12.26
C ARG A 202 6.74 -34.95 -13.27
N HIS A 203 6.20 -34.26 -14.28
CA HIS A 203 7.01 -33.60 -15.29
C HIS A 203 7.79 -32.42 -14.71
N LEU A 204 7.17 -31.58 -13.87
CA LEU A 204 7.85 -30.45 -13.22
C LEU A 204 9.03 -30.89 -12.33
N ARG A 205 8.95 -32.09 -11.73
CA ARG A 205 10.05 -32.66 -10.93
C ARG A 205 11.20 -33.24 -11.77
N SER A 206 10.94 -33.58 -13.03
CA SER A 206 11.90 -34.27 -13.89
C SER A 206 13.10 -33.39 -14.26
N ALA A 207 14.13 -34.02 -14.86
CA ALA A 207 15.32 -33.34 -15.37
C ALA A 207 15.02 -32.27 -16.43
N ASP A 208 13.84 -32.30 -17.05
CA ASP A 208 13.41 -31.32 -18.05
C ASP A 208 12.94 -29.99 -17.42
N PHE A 209 12.78 -29.93 -16.10
CA PHE A 209 12.37 -28.71 -15.39
C PHE A 209 13.11 -28.52 -14.06
N LEU A 210 12.53 -28.84 -12.89
CA LEU A 210 13.19 -28.58 -11.61
C LEU A 210 14.37 -29.52 -11.33
N ASN A 211 14.43 -30.68 -12.01
CA ASN A 211 15.48 -31.67 -11.87
C ASN A 211 15.77 -32.00 -10.39
N VAL A 212 14.72 -32.41 -9.66
CA VAL A 212 14.75 -32.52 -8.19
C VAL A 212 15.74 -33.56 -7.67
N GLU A 213 16.15 -34.50 -8.52
CA GLU A 213 17.21 -35.46 -8.20
C GLU A 213 18.58 -34.79 -8.04
N ASN A 214 18.86 -33.73 -8.81
CA ASN A 214 20.12 -32.98 -8.75
C ASN A 214 19.99 -31.69 -7.92
N PHE A 215 18.80 -31.10 -7.88
CA PHE A 215 18.49 -29.86 -7.16
C PHE A 215 17.27 -30.09 -6.25
N PRO A 216 17.44 -30.81 -5.12
CA PRO A 216 16.31 -31.21 -4.28
C PRO A 216 15.68 -30.04 -3.51
N THR A 217 16.40 -28.92 -3.37
CA THR A 217 15.95 -27.77 -2.58
C THR A 217 15.89 -26.48 -3.42
N LEU A 218 14.93 -25.62 -3.06
CA LEU A 218 14.98 -24.19 -3.35
C LEU A 218 15.31 -23.49 -2.02
N GLU A 219 16.27 -22.58 -2.04
CA GLU A 219 16.77 -21.94 -0.82
C GLU A 219 16.72 -20.43 -0.95
N PHE A 220 16.18 -19.76 0.06
CA PHE A 220 16.16 -18.30 0.13
C PHE A 220 16.82 -17.81 1.41
N TYR A 221 17.85 -16.99 1.24
CA TYR A 221 18.56 -16.30 2.33
C TYR A 221 18.25 -14.82 2.28
N GLY A 222 17.53 -14.31 3.28
CA GLY A 222 17.16 -12.90 3.41
C GLY A 222 18.02 -12.20 4.46
N GLU A 223 18.59 -11.05 4.11
CA GLU A 223 19.54 -10.34 4.99
C GLU A 223 19.24 -8.85 5.13
N ARG A 224 18.30 -8.31 4.35
CA ARG A 224 18.00 -6.87 4.36
C ARG A 224 16.50 -6.64 4.40
N PHE A 225 16.05 -6.10 5.53
CA PHE A 225 14.67 -5.68 5.77
C PHE A 225 14.60 -4.16 5.66
N VAL A 226 13.77 -3.65 4.76
CA VAL A 226 13.59 -2.20 4.55
C VAL A 226 12.15 -1.84 4.86
N HIS A 227 11.95 -1.02 5.89
CA HIS A 227 10.61 -0.48 6.18
C HIS A 227 10.21 0.50 5.07
N ARG A 228 9.06 0.25 4.45
CA ARG A 228 8.52 1.11 3.38
C ARG A 228 7.48 2.09 3.91
N GLY A 229 6.86 1.77 5.04
CA GLY A 229 5.91 2.64 5.73
C GLY A 229 4.69 1.85 6.21
N GLY A 230 4.14 2.26 7.36
CA GLY A 230 3.03 1.54 7.99
C GLY A 230 3.36 0.06 8.19
N ARG A 231 2.65 -0.81 7.48
CA ARG A 231 2.79 -2.28 7.54
C ARG A 231 3.67 -2.89 6.43
N ARG A 232 4.23 -2.07 5.54
CA ARG A 232 4.98 -2.54 4.36
C ARG A 232 6.47 -2.63 4.63
N TRP A 233 7.06 -3.70 4.12
CA TRP A 233 8.48 -4.02 4.21
C TRP A 233 8.94 -4.63 2.90
N ASP A 234 10.17 -4.33 2.49
CA ASP A 234 10.85 -5.12 1.46
C ASP A 234 11.84 -6.05 2.17
N VAL A 235 11.80 -7.33 1.85
CA VAL A 235 12.81 -8.30 2.31
C VAL A 235 13.64 -8.71 1.11
N MET A 236 14.91 -8.32 1.10
CA MET A 236 15.84 -8.60 0.02
C MET A 236 16.75 -9.76 0.39
N GLY A 237 16.95 -10.67 -0.56
CA GLY A 237 17.74 -11.87 -0.33
C GLY A 237 18.21 -12.53 -1.61
N ALA A 238 18.91 -13.66 -1.44
CA ALA A 238 19.38 -14.52 -2.50
C ALA A 238 18.49 -15.77 -2.58
N LEU A 239 17.86 -15.98 -3.73
CA LEU A 239 17.14 -17.21 -4.07
C LEU A 239 18.04 -18.11 -4.91
N THR A 240 18.29 -19.33 -4.43
CA THR A 240 18.90 -20.40 -5.21
C THR A 240 17.81 -21.35 -5.68
N LEU A 241 17.72 -21.52 -7.00
CA LEU A 241 16.73 -22.38 -7.64
C LEU A 241 17.37 -23.02 -8.87
N HIS A 242 17.27 -24.34 -8.98
CA HIS A 242 17.88 -25.12 -10.07
C HIS A 242 19.40 -24.83 -10.25
N GLY A 243 20.11 -24.72 -9.12
CA GLY A 243 21.56 -24.45 -9.10
C GLY A 243 21.98 -23.02 -9.46
N VAL A 244 21.02 -22.11 -9.69
CA VAL A 244 21.29 -20.71 -10.02
C VAL A 244 20.83 -19.80 -8.89
N THR A 245 21.70 -18.89 -8.46
CA THR A 245 21.39 -17.90 -7.42
C THR A 245 21.11 -16.54 -8.02
N ARG A 246 20.00 -15.90 -7.60
CA ARG A 246 19.58 -14.56 -8.00
C ARG A 246 19.14 -13.74 -6.80
N SER A 247 19.37 -12.43 -6.87
CA SER A 247 18.79 -11.50 -5.90
C SER A 247 17.29 -11.35 -6.15
N VAL A 248 16.49 -11.52 -5.11
CA VAL A 248 15.03 -11.40 -5.14
C VAL A 248 14.59 -10.45 -4.03
N THR A 249 13.59 -9.62 -4.33
CA THR A 249 12.92 -8.78 -3.33
C THR A 249 11.52 -9.30 -3.10
N LEU A 250 11.18 -9.54 -1.84
CA LEU A 250 9.85 -9.91 -1.39
C LEU A 250 9.14 -8.66 -0.87
N GLU A 251 8.10 -8.22 -1.58
CA GLU A 251 7.20 -7.19 -1.11
C GLU A 251 6.34 -7.77 0.00
N THR A 252 6.54 -7.30 1.22
CA THR A 252 5.99 -7.92 2.43
C THR A 252 5.04 -6.98 3.16
N ARG A 253 3.84 -7.45 3.45
CA ARG A 253 2.88 -6.79 4.33
C ARG A 253 2.84 -7.51 5.68
N TYR A 254 3.31 -6.84 6.71
CA TYR A 254 3.23 -7.34 8.08
C TYR A 254 1.78 -7.23 8.61
N LEU A 255 1.24 -8.34 9.09
CA LEU A 255 -0.15 -8.44 9.53
C LEU A 255 -0.28 -8.21 11.04
N GLY A 256 0.81 -8.37 11.79
CA GLY A 256 0.91 -8.10 13.22
C GLY A 256 1.23 -9.35 14.04
N LEU A 257 1.19 -9.18 15.36
CA LEU A 257 1.25 -10.25 16.34
C LEU A 257 -0.14 -10.79 16.66
N GLY A 258 -0.21 -12.09 16.95
CA GLY A 258 -1.38 -12.78 17.45
C GLY A 258 -1.01 -13.84 18.47
N ARG A 259 -2.02 -14.46 19.06
CA ARG A 259 -1.85 -15.65 19.90
C ARG A 259 -2.55 -16.83 19.24
N GLY A 260 -1.86 -17.98 19.22
CA GLY A 260 -2.46 -19.25 18.82
C GLY A 260 -3.46 -19.74 19.86
N LEU A 261 -4.19 -20.81 19.52
CA LEU A 261 -5.18 -21.44 20.40
C LEU A 261 -4.58 -21.91 21.74
N GLU A 262 -3.30 -22.25 21.75
CA GLU A 262 -2.57 -22.72 22.92
C GLU A 262 -1.80 -21.59 23.62
N GLY A 263 -2.07 -20.33 23.24
CA GLY A 263 -1.48 -19.14 23.84
C GLY A 263 -0.07 -18.78 23.32
N GLN A 264 0.50 -19.58 22.42
CA GLN A 264 1.80 -19.27 21.80
C GLN A 264 1.74 -17.99 20.97
N THR A 265 2.75 -17.13 21.11
CA THR A 265 2.88 -15.91 20.29
C THR A 265 3.14 -16.29 18.85
N ARG A 266 2.50 -15.56 17.92
CA ARG A 266 2.65 -15.74 16.47
C ARG A 266 2.86 -14.39 15.82
N ALA A 267 3.69 -14.35 14.80
CA ALA A 267 3.78 -13.20 13.90
C ALA A 267 3.35 -13.63 12.50
N ALA A 268 2.62 -12.77 11.80
CA ALA A 268 2.12 -13.08 10.47
C ALA A 268 2.49 -12.01 9.45
N CYS A 269 2.81 -12.43 8.23
CA CYS A 269 2.98 -11.55 7.09
C CYS A 269 2.44 -12.18 5.81
N ARG A 270 2.12 -11.34 4.83
CA ARG A 270 1.94 -11.75 3.44
C ARG A 270 3.13 -11.27 2.64
N ALA A 271 3.71 -12.10 1.79
CA ALA A 271 4.83 -11.73 0.94
C ALA A 271 4.56 -12.11 -0.52
N THR A 272 4.93 -11.22 -1.44
CA THR A 272 4.75 -11.41 -2.88
C THR A 272 6.01 -11.07 -3.65
N THR A 273 6.22 -11.73 -4.78
CA THR A 273 7.25 -11.37 -5.77
C THR A 273 6.88 -11.91 -7.14
N GLU A 274 7.58 -11.49 -8.19
CA GLU A 274 7.50 -12.08 -9.52
C GLU A 274 8.88 -12.62 -9.90
N LEU A 275 8.93 -13.87 -10.34
CA LEU A 275 10.14 -14.52 -10.83
C LEU A 275 10.02 -14.77 -12.33
N HIS A 276 11.12 -14.65 -13.06
CA HIS A 276 11.21 -15.11 -14.45
C HIS A 276 12.00 -16.42 -14.49
N ARG A 277 11.38 -17.48 -15.02
CA ARG A 277 11.99 -18.83 -14.99
C ARG A 277 13.32 -18.89 -15.76
N GLU A 278 13.48 -18.06 -16.79
CA GLU A 278 14.70 -17.97 -17.59
C GLU A 278 15.91 -17.53 -16.77
N ASP A 279 15.70 -16.72 -15.73
CA ASP A 279 16.80 -16.24 -14.86
C ASP A 279 17.48 -17.39 -14.11
N PHE A 280 16.78 -18.51 -13.96
CA PHE A 280 17.20 -19.73 -13.27
C PHE A 280 17.43 -20.90 -14.23
N THR A 281 17.71 -20.60 -15.50
CA THR A 281 17.99 -21.58 -16.58
C THR A 281 16.88 -22.61 -16.82
N LEU A 282 15.68 -22.38 -16.29
CA LEU A 282 14.46 -23.15 -16.58
C LEU A 282 13.88 -22.72 -17.93
N THR A 283 14.64 -23.03 -18.99
CA THR A 283 14.30 -22.67 -20.36
C THR A 283 13.48 -23.76 -21.04
N TRP A 284 12.38 -23.33 -21.67
CA TRP A 284 11.48 -24.19 -22.43
C TRP A 284 11.98 -24.33 -23.87
N GLN A 285 12.55 -25.47 -24.23
CA GLN A 285 13.04 -25.72 -25.59
C GLN A 285 12.43 -26.96 -26.28
N SER A 286 11.75 -27.87 -25.57
CA SER A 286 11.45 -29.21 -26.09
C SER A 286 9.96 -29.57 -26.34
N MET A 287 8.98 -28.94 -25.69
CA MET A 287 7.64 -29.54 -25.60
C MET A 287 6.56 -29.05 -26.58
N VAL A 288 6.93 -28.60 -27.80
CA VAL A 288 5.91 -28.57 -28.88
C VAL A 288 5.49 -30.01 -29.25
N ALA A 289 6.33 -31.01 -28.95
CA ALA A 289 6.11 -32.40 -29.34
C ALA A 289 5.18 -33.24 -28.44
N GLN A 290 4.84 -32.79 -27.21
CA GLN A 290 4.05 -33.60 -26.24
C GLN A 290 2.69 -33.01 -25.84
N GLY A 291 2.20 -31.97 -26.53
CA GLY A 291 0.82 -31.48 -26.33
C GLY A 291 0.56 -30.74 -25.01
N ILE A 292 1.59 -30.41 -24.23
CA ILE A 292 1.49 -29.57 -23.04
C ILE A 292 1.83 -28.13 -23.47
N ALA A 293 0.86 -27.22 -23.37
CA ALA A 293 0.91 -25.91 -24.01
C ALA A 293 1.86 -24.90 -23.33
N VAL A 294 2.15 -23.83 -24.07
CA VAL A 294 3.10 -22.75 -23.75
C VAL A 294 2.75 -22.09 -22.41
N VAL A 295 3.71 -22.11 -21.47
CA VAL A 295 3.63 -21.41 -20.18
C VAL A 295 4.46 -20.12 -20.25
N GLY A 296 3.90 -19.02 -19.74
CA GLY A 296 4.57 -17.73 -19.64
C GLY A 296 5.86 -17.80 -18.81
N SER A 297 6.79 -16.89 -19.09
CA SER A 297 8.08 -16.76 -18.39
C SER A 297 7.91 -16.26 -16.95
N SER A 298 6.97 -15.34 -16.74
CA SER A 298 6.64 -14.75 -15.43
C SER A 298 5.83 -15.72 -14.56
N ILE A 299 6.32 -15.92 -13.34
CA ILE A 299 5.69 -16.69 -12.28
C ILE A 299 5.45 -15.74 -11.10
N SER A 300 4.18 -15.48 -10.79
CA SER A 300 3.82 -14.70 -9.59
C SER A 300 3.88 -15.61 -8.37
N ILE A 301 4.55 -15.16 -7.31
CA ILE A 301 4.67 -15.85 -6.02
C ILE A 301 3.83 -15.10 -5.00
N ASP A 302 3.03 -15.83 -4.24
CA ASP A 302 2.17 -15.30 -3.17
C ASP A 302 2.26 -16.22 -1.96
N MET A 303 2.59 -15.63 -0.82
CA MET A 303 2.86 -16.37 0.41
C MET A 303 2.09 -15.74 1.57
N ASP A 304 1.38 -16.57 2.31
CA ASP A 304 0.85 -16.24 3.64
C ASP A 304 1.71 -16.99 4.65
N ILE A 305 2.37 -16.26 5.55
CA ILE A 305 3.42 -16.79 6.41
C ILE A 305 3.06 -16.55 7.86
N GLN A 306 3.21 -17.59 8.68
CA GLN A 306 3.24 -17.47 10.13
C GLN A 306 4.56 -18.00 10.69
N ILE A 307 5.11 -17.25 11.63
CA ILE A 307 6.26 -17.68 12.42
C ILE A 307 5.89 -17.76 13.90
N VAL A 308 6.52 -18.68 14.61
CA VAL A 308 6.43 -18.88 16.07
C VAL A 308 7.83 -18.74 16.67
N PRO A 309 7.96 -18.33 17.95
CA PRO A 309 9.26 -18.36 18.62
C PRO A 309 9.84 -19.77 18.56
N LYS A 310 11.14 -19.88 18.23
CA LYS A 310 11.85 -21.14 18.25
C LYS A 310 12.01 -21.59 19.71
N GLY A 311 11.63 -22.83 19.99
CA GLY A 311 11.67 -23.42 21.34
C GLY A 311 13.07 -23.63 21.88
#